data_AF-A0A849DLT6-F1
#
_entry.id   AF-A0A849DLT6-F1
#
_cell.length_a   1.000
_cell.length_b   1.000
_cell.length_c   1.000
_cell.angle_alpha   90.00
_cell.angle_beta   90.00
_cell.angle_gamma   90.00
#
_symmetry.space_group_name_H-M   'P 1'
#
loop_
_entity.id
_entity.type
_entity.pdbx_description
1 polymer ?
#
loop_
_entity_poly.entity_id
_entity_poly.type
_entity_poly.pdbx_seq_one_letter_code
_entity_poly.pdbx_strand_id
1 'polypeptide(L)'
;MSGQTAAAPEIAGYRYVEPLGSGGFADVFRYERLVTEAHVAVKVLRGEAVAEDVRQQLISEARAMGRLTREGRHPHIATVDGIEWIGDRPCLIMEYCPGGSLADQLGKRRRFAPPEVLKIGVQIAGALQTAHTANIVHRDIKPGNIMFDRYDEPRLADFGIAALTADEAARASEWFSVHYAAPEVLDGPGDERSDLWALAATLYELLADRPPFKAGGEDNRRPAVERRIRSGDIPAFDRVDVPEELLALLRAAMTRDPGLRARRIGSAREFARRLQEIERRLGYPVTDLKGLATTDQPGGARAEPVAEPPADREPSGPPPPGTWGASGEAAAWRAVACPDSTVLRTAPGEVVGAGTVGRAARPTDRRRWLVGLVGVLVIAVSTAVVWGVFGAAGPRHRPAGTSESAEARDADALVDPDGIVPVPIVEARRLAAGSVMFTWRYDNPADGDFFQVTRFDVGTGQPVQVEAPEWLVRPGPAERPCVDVVVVRHSGRASQPGRACAP
;
A
#
# COMPACT_ATOMS: atom_id res chain seq x y z
N MET A 1 10.71 24.96 10.08
CA MET A 1 11.85 24.08 10.40
C MET A 1 12.33 23.51 9.08
N SER A 2 13.55 23.87 8.66
CA SER A 2 14.14 23.37 7.41
C SER A 2 14.44 21.88 7.57
N GLY A 3 13.75 21.02 6.82
CA GLY A 3 13.99 19.58 6.85
C GLY A 3 15.42 19.30 6.40
N GLN A 4 16.24 18.73 7.27
CA GLN A 4 17.55 18.22 6.89
C GLN A 4 17.35 17.04 5.94
N THR A 5 17.71 17.23 4.67
CA THR A 5 17.87 16.11 3.73
C THR A 5 18.95 15.19 4.28
N ALA A 6 18.66 13.89 4.43
CA ALA A 6 19.67 12.93 4.82
C ALA A 6 20.83 12.96 3.81
N ALA A 7 22.07 12.74 4.27
CA ALA A 7 23.21 12.65 3.38
C ALA A 7 22.99 11.52 2.36
N ALA A 8 23.19 11.83 1.08
CA ALA A 8 23.03 10.86 -0.01
C ALA A 8 24.01 9.69 0.22
N PRO A 9 23.52 8.44 0.22
CA PRO A 9 24.38 7.31 0.53
C PRO A 9 25.39 7.00 -0.59
N GLU A 10 26.53 6.42 -0.25
CA GLU A 10 27.46 5.91 -1.26
C GLU A 10 26.97 4.56 -1.80
N ILE A 11 26.93 4.43 -3.12
CA ILE A 11 26.45 3.23 -3.82
C ILE A 11 27.52 2.78 -4.80
N ALA A 12 28.01 1.55 -4.64
CA ALA A 12 29.04 1.00 -5.50
C ALA A 12 28.60 1.00 -6.97
N GLY A 13 29.41 1.58 -7.86
CA GLY A 13 29.09 1.68 -9.28
C GLY A 13 28.22 2.88 -9.68
N TYR A 14 27.86 3.75 -8.72
CA TYR A 14 27.07 4.94 -8.96
C TYR A 14 27.75 6.19 -8.40
N ARG A 15 27.58 7.31 -9.11
CA ARG A 15 28.00 8.64 -8.68
C ARG A 15 26.77 9.44 -8.27
N TYR A 16 26.77 9.98 -7.06
CA TYR A 16 25.72 10.90 -6.63
C TYR A 16 25.73 12.18 -7.48
N VAL A 17 24.54 12.70 -7.82
CA VAL A 17 24.37 13.93 -8.59
C VAL A 17 23.70 15.01 -7.75
N GLU A 18 22.44 14.80 -7.37
CA GLU A 18 21.61 15.81 -6.69
C GLU A 18 20.43 15.17 -5.94
N PRO A 19 19.81 15.84 -4.95
CA PRO A 19 18.55 15.37 -4.37
C PRO A 19 17.39 15.67 -5.33
N LEU A 20 16.46 14.72 -5.45
CA LEU A 20 15.24 14.87 -6.26
C LEU A 20 14.00 15.15 -5.40
N GLY A 21 13.95 14.60 -4.18
CA GLY A 21 12.83 14.79 -3.27
C GLY A 21 13.11 14.22 -1.89
N SER A 22 12.39 14.71 -0.89
CA SER A 22 12.47 14.25 0.49
C SER A 22 11.05 14.18 1.05
N GLY A 23 10.60 12.99 1.44
CA GLY A 23 9.30 12.75 2.07
C GLY A 23 9.44 12.15 3.47
N GLY A 24 8.32 11.95 4.17
CA GLY A 24 8.34 11.38 5.53
C GLY A 24 9.00 9.99 5.62
N PHE A 25 8.88 9.19 4.56
CA PHE A 25 9.27 7.77 4.54
C PHE A 25 10.49 7.47 3.67
N ALA A 26 10.91 8.42 2.83
CA ALA A 26 12.01 8.19 1.91
C ALA A 26 12.65 9.48 1.42
N ASP A 27 13.93 9.41 1.11
CA ASP A 27 14.65 10.39 0.31
C ASP A 27 14.88 9.84 -1.09
N VAL A 28 14.73 10.69 -2.10
CA VAL A 28 14.97 10.34 -3.50
C VAL A 28 16.10 11.20 -4.02
N PHE A 29 17.09 10.55 -4.61
CA PHE A 29 18.28 11.19 -5.16
C PHE A 29 18.51 10.77 -6.59
N ARG A 30 19.15 11.63 -7.37
CA ARG A 30 19.66 11.31 -8.69
C ARG A 30 21.07 10.78 -8.57
N TYR A 31 21.32 9.65 -9.22
CA TYR A 31 22.64 9.09 -9.41
C TYR A 31 22.94 8.92 -10.90
N GLU A 32 24.20 8.76 -11.21
CA GLU A 32 24.74 8.40 -12.53
C GLU A 32 25.45 7.06 -12.41
N ARG A 33 25.10 6.09 -13.26
CA ARG A 33 25.81 4.80 -13.34
C ARG A 33 27.18 5.01 -13.95
N LEU A 34 28.24 4.61 -13.25
CA LEU A 34 29.63 4.84 -13.71
C LEU A 34 29.96 4.14 -15.03
N VAL A 35 29.34 2.98 -15.31
CA VAL A 35 29.64 2.17 -16.50
C VAL A 35 28.90 2.68 -17.74
N THR A 36 27.65 3.13 -17.58
CA THR A 36 26.77 3.48 -18.71
C THR A 36 26.48 4.97 -18.81
N GLU A 37 26.96 5.76 -17.85
CA GLU A 37 26.65 7.20 -17.68
C GLU A 37 25.15 7.50 -17.63
N ALA A 38 24.34 6.47 -17.37
CA ALA A 38 22.89 6.58 -17.35
C ALA A 38 22.44 7.12 -15.99
N HIS A 39 21.54 8.10 -16.02
CA HIS A 39 20.92 8.60 -14.80
C HIS A 39 19.85 7.64 -14.28
N VAL A 40 19.84 7.48 -12.95
CA VAL A 40 18.82 6.72 -12.21
C VAL A 40 18.31 7.55 -11.04
N ALA A 41 17.08 7.28 -10.63
CA ALA A 41 16.56 7.74 -9.36
C ALA A 41 16.79 6.63 -8.32
N VAL A 42 17.23 7.01 -7.12
CA VAL A 42 17.42 6.09 -6.01
C VAL A 42 16.59 6.58 -4.84
N LYS A 43 15.60 5.76 -4.45
CA LYS A 43 14.73 6.01 -3.30
C LYS A 43 15.25 5.23 -2.10
N VAL A 44 15.72 5.96 -1.11
CA VAL A 44 16.28 5.47 0.14
C VAL A 44 15.18 5.54 1.19
N LEU A 45 14.71 4.38 1.68
CA LEU A 45 13.69 4.38 2.73
C LEU A 45 14.30 4.86 4.06
N ARG A 46 13.55 5.70 4.78
CA ARG A 46 13.88 6.21 6.11
C ARG A 46 13.33 5.23 7.15
N GLY A 47 14.14 4.87 8.14
CA GLY A 47 13.74 3.96 9.21
C GLY A 47 14.95 3.34 9.91
N GLU A 48 14.74 2.80 11.11
CA GLU A 48 15.70 1.92 11.76
C GLU A 48 15.76 0.56 11.04
N ALA A 49 16.72 -0.28 11.42
CA ALA A 49 16.95 -1.58 10.81
C ALA A 49 15.63 -2.35 10.61
N VAL A 50 15.31 -2.61 9.35
CA VAL A 50 14.09 -3.29 8.95
C VAL A 50 14.18 -4.74 9.44
N ALA A 51 13.17 -5.20 10.19
CA ALA A 51 13.09 -6.59 10.61
C ALA A 51 13.16 -7.54 9.38
N GLU A 52 13.76 -8.71 9.55
CA GLU A 52 14.08 -9.61 8.43
C GLU A 52 12.84 -10.04 7.62
N ASP A 53 11.68 -10.14 8.27
CA ASP A 53 10.38 -10.39 7.64
C ASP A 53 9.94 -9.27 6.70
N VAL A 54 10.03 -8.02 7.14
CA VAL A 54 9.73 -6.83 6.31
C VAL A 54 10.73 -6.72 5.16
N ARG A 55 12.00 -7.06 5.39
CA ARG A 55 13.03 -7.13 4.35
C ARG A 55 12.67 -8.12 3.24
N GLN A 56 12.25 -9.34 3.60
CA GLN A 56 11.84 -10.34 2.61
C GLN A 56 10.60 -9.91 1.82
N GLN A 57 9.68 -9.21 2.47
CA GLN A 57 8.49 -8.65 1.84
C GLN A 57 8.84 -7.56 0.80
N LEU A 58 9.72 -6.61 1.16
CA LEU A 58 10.24 -5.59 0.23
C LEU A 58 10.94 -6.21 -0.99
N ILE A 59 11.75 -7.25 -0.76
CA ILE A 59 12.43 -7.98 -1.84
C ILE A 59 11.41 -8.68 -2.75
N SER A 60 10.39 -9.32 -2.18
CA SER A 60 9.33 -10.00 -2.93
C SER A 60 8.57 -9.03 -3.84
N GLU A 61 8.24 -7.85 -3.32
CA GLU A 61 7.52 -6.82 -4.07
C GLU A 61 8.36 -6.17 -5.16
N ALA A 62 9.62 -5.80 -4.88
CA ALA A 62 10.49 -5.30 -5.95
C ALA A 62 10.77 -6.35 -7.01
N ARG A 63 10.79 -7.65 -6.66
CA ARG A 63 10.82 -8.73 -7.67
C ARG A 63 9.53 -8.77 -8.48
N ALA A 64 8.37 -8.59 -7.86
CA ALA A 64 7.09 -8.50 -8.57
C ALA A 64 7.05 -7.32 -9.56
N MET A 65 7.55 -6.16 -9.12
CA MET A 65 7.70 -4.97 -9.97
C MET A 65 8.76 -5.16 -11.07
N GLY A 66 9.85 -5.83 -10.76
CA GLY A 66 10.87 -6.23 -11.72
C GLY A 66 10.30 -7.16 -12.81
N ARG A 67 9.38 -8.06 -12.46
CA ARG A 67 8.69 -8.92 -13.45
C ARG A 67 7.78 -8.10 -14.36
N LEU A 68 6.99 -7.18 -13.81
CA LEU A 68 6.17 -6.24 -14.61
C LEU A 68 6.99 -5.47 -15.64
N THR A 69 8.23 -5.13 -15.30
CA THR A 69 9.10 -4.27 -16.10
C THR A 69 10.12 -5.04 -16.95
N ARG A 70 10.23 -6.37 -16.82
CA ARG A 70 11.15 -7.20 -17.63
C ARG A 70 10.43 -8.07 -18.66
N GLU A 71 9.26 -8.62 -18.34
CA GLU A 71 8.58 -9.61 -19.20
C GLU A 71 7.48 -9.00 -20.09
N GLY A 72 7.18 -7.71 -19.92
CA GLY A 72 6.15 -7.02 -20.71
C GLY A 72 6.15 -5.51 -20.49
N ARG A 73 7.32 -4.86 -20.65
CA ARG A 73 7.53 -3.41 -20.41
C ARG A 73 6.35 -2.58 -20.92
N HIS A 74 5.50 -2.12 -20.00
CA HIS A 74 4.47 -1.17 -20.34
C HIS A 74 5.10 0.22 -20.49
N PRO A 75 4.84 0.96 -21.60
CA PRO A 75 5.47 2.26 -21.85
C PRO A 75 5.02 3.37 -20.88
N HIS A 76 4.06 3.10 -20.00
CA HIS A 76 3.60 4.05 -18.99
C HIS A 76 3.82 3.55 -17.55
N ILE A 77 4.73 2.59 -17.35
CA ILE A 77 5.19 2.16 -16.02
C ILE A 77 6.69 2.50 -15.92
N ALA A 78 7.09 3.21 -14.86
CA ALA A 78 8.50 3.50 -14.60
C ALA A 78 9.23 2.21 -14.21
N THR A 79 10.41 1.99 -14.79
CA THR A 79 11.13 0.73 -14.54
C THR A 79 11.86 0.72 -13.21
N VAL A 80 11.80 -0.42 -12.51
CA VAL A 80 12.59 -0.68 -11.30
C VAL A 80 13.74 -1.62 -11.68
N ASP A 81 14.97 -1.14 -11.52
CA ASP A 81 16.16 -1.90 -11.87
C ASP A 81 16.49 -2.96 -10.83
N GLY A 82 16.28 -2.63 -9.54
CA GLY A 82 16.52 -3.52 -8.42
C GLY A 82 16.45 -2.83 -7.06
N ILE A 83 16.70 -3.60 -6.00
CA ILE A 83 16.94 -3.11 -4.64
C ILE A 83 18.42 -3.33 -4.30
N GLU A 84 19.05 -2.29 -3.78
CA GLU A 84 20.35 -2.35 -3.12
C GLU A 84 20.19 -2.12 -1.60
N TRP A 85 21.16 -2.60 -0.82
CA TRP A 85 21.18 -2.43 0.64
C TRP A 85 22.40 -1.60 1.03
N ILE A 86 22.16 -0.51 1.77
CA ILE A 86 23.24 0.36 2.26
C ILE A 86 23.18 0.33 3.78
N GLY A 87 24.04 -0.51 4.37
CA GLY A 87 23.82 -0.98 5.74
C GLY A 87 22.48 -1.72 5.81
N ASP A 88 21.63 -1.31 6.74
CA ASP A 88 20.30 -1.91 6.94
C ASP A 88 19.17 -1.16 6.22
N ARG A 89 19.51 -0.17 5.37
CA ARG A 89 18.51 0.64 4.65
C ARG A 89 18.32 0.14 3.22
N PRO A 90 17.09 -0.25 2.84
CA PRO A 90 16.78 -0.61 1.46
C PRO A 90 16.75 0.64 0.56
N CYS A 91 17.39 0.51 -0.59
CA CYS A 91 17.46 1.54 -1.62
C CYS A 91 16.90 0.98 -2.94
N LEU A 92 15.81 1.58 -3.42
CA LEU A 92 15.18 1.19 -4.69
C LEU A 92 15.81 1.99 -5.83
N ILE A 93 16.42 1.29 -6.79
CA ILE A 93 16.99 1.89 -7.99
C ILE A 93 15.94 1.83 -9.10
N MET A 94 15.61 2.99 -9.66
CA MET A 94 14.53 3.14 -10.62
C MET A 94 14.89 4.11 -11.76
N GLU A 95 14.06 4.09 -12.79
CA GLU A 95 14.14 4.98 -13.92
C GLU A 95 14.11 6.45 -13.49
N TYR A 96 15.09 7.23 -13.97
CA TYR A 96 15.09 8.67 -13.80
C TYR A 96 14.21 9.33 -14.87
N CYS A 97 13.20 10.07 -14.42
CA CYS A 97 12.25 10.80 -15.26
C CYS A 97 12.58 12.31 -15.24
N PRO A 98 13.28 12.85 -16.25
CA PRO A 98 13.78 14.23 -16.21
C PRO A 98 12.69 15.30 -16.36
N GLY A 99 11.49 14.95 -16.84
CA GLY A 99 10.36 15.87 -16.99
C GLY A 99 9.68 16.23 -15.66
N GLY A 100 10.10 15.62 -14.55
CA GLY A 100 9.51 15.83 -13.23
C GLY A 100 8.17 15.11 -13.08
N SER A 101 7.44 15.44 -12.01
CA SER A 101 6.12 14.87 -11.73
C SER A 101 4.99 15.67 -12.38
N LEU A 102 3.82 15.04 -12.51
CA LEU A 102 2.58 15.70 -12.90
C LEU A 102 2.15 16.75 -11.86
N ALA A 103 2.52 16.58 -10.59
CA ALA A 103 2.36 17.61 -9.58
C ALA A 103 3.21 18.86 -9.89
N ASP A 104 4.46 18.69 -10.33
CA ASP A 104 5.34 19.81 -10.72
C ASP A 104 4.78 20.56 -11.92
N GLN A 105 4.27 19.83 -12.92
CA GLN A 105 3.61 20.43 -14.07
C GLN A 105 2.31 21.16 -13.67
N LEU A 106 1.50 20.57 -12.80
CA LEU A 106 0.28 21.19 -12.28
C LEU A 106 0.60 22.49 -11.52
N GLY A 107 1.62 22.49 -10.66
CA GLY A 107 2.04 23.69 -9.93
C GLY A 107 2.47 24.85 -10.84
N LYS A 108 3.01 24.55 -12.03
CA LYS A 108 3.41 25.56 -13.04
C LYS A 108 2.22 26.05 -13.87
N ARG A 109 1.29 25.15 -14.23
CA ARG A 109 0.20 25.42 -15.19
C ARG A 109 -1.15 25.75 -14.54
N ARG A 110 -1.31 25.44 -13.24
CA ARG A 110 -2.55 25.41 -12.45
C ARG A 110 -3.59 24.39 -12.93
N ARG A 111 -3.87 24.32 -14.23
CA ARG A 111 -4.88 23.41 -14.79
C ARG A 111 -4.46 22.90 -16.15
N PHE A 112 -4.94 21.72 -16.51
CA PHE A 112 -4.76 21.09 -17.80
C PHE A 112 -5.99 21.27 -18.69
N ALA A 113 -5.80 21.18 -20.00
CA ALA A 113 -6.88 21.13 -20.98
C ALA A 113 -7.52 19.72 -20.98
N PRO A 114 -8.84 19.59 -21.22
CA PRO A 114 -9.51 18.29 -21.30
C PRO A 114 -8.82 17.24 -22.18
N PRO A 115 -8.36 17.52 -23.43
CA PRO A 115 -7.70 16.51 -24.24
C PRO A 115 -6.41 15.97 -23.63
N GLU A 116 -5.65 16.79 -22.90
CA GLU A 116 -4.44 16.33 -22.21
C GLU A 116 -4.78 15.43 -21.02
N VAL A 117 -5.82 15.77 -20.25
CA VAL A 117 -6.29 14.96 -19.13
C VAL A 117 -6.83 13.61 -19.62
N LEU A 118 -7.55 13.58 -20.75
CA LEU A 118 -7.98 12.35 -21.40
C LEU A 118 -6.78 11.49 -21.82
N LYS A 119 -5.78 12.09 -22.50
CA LYS A 119 -4.56 11.39 -22.91
C LYS A 119 -3.86 10.73 -21.72
N ILE A 120 -3.58 11.50 -20.67
CA ILE A 120 -2.92 11.00 -19.45
C ILE A 120 -3.78 9.89 -18.81
N GLY A 121 -5.09 10.08 -18.72
CA GLY A 121 -6.00 9.11 -18.14
C GLY A 121 -5.99 7.76 -18.89
N VAL A 122 -6.01 7.77 -20.22
CA VAL A 122 -5.94 6.55 -21.05
C VAL A 122 -4.60 5.84 -20.86
N GLN A 123 -3.49 6.59 -20.90
CA GLN A 123 -2.14 6.04 -20.78
C GLN A 123 -1.88 5.38 -19.42
N ILE A 124 -2.28 6.06 -18.34
CA ILE A 124 -2.13 5.54 -16.97
C ILE A 124 -3.12 4.40 -16.70
N ALA A 125 -4.33 4.45 -17.23
CA ALA A 125 -5.25 3.32 -17.14
C ALA A 125 -4.72 2.05 -17.84
N GLY A 126 -3.99 2.19 -18.96
CA GLY A 126 -3.27 1.07 -19.58
C GLY A 126 -2.17 0.49 -18.68
N ALA A 127 -1.42 1.35 -17.99
CA ALA A 127 -0.43 0.94 -16.99
C ALA A 127 -1.07 0.16 -15.84
N LEU A 128 -2.18 0.68 -15.29
CA LEU A 128 -2.92 0.02 -14.22
C LEU A 128 -3.48 -1.33 -14.67
N GLN A 129 -4.05 -1.42 -15.87
CA GLN A 129 -4.53 -2.70 -16.39
C GLN A 129 -3.42 -3.76 -16.45
N THR A 130 -2.22 -3.35 -16.87
CA THR A 130 -1.06 -4.25 -16.92
C THR A 130 -0.67 -4.70 -15.51
N ALA A 131 -0.64 -3.79 -14.53
CA ALA A 131 -0.35 -4.11 -13.14
C ALA A 131 -1.42 -5.03 -12.51
N HIS A 132 -2.70 -4.72 -12.69
CA HIS A 132 -3.84 -5.48 -12.18
C HIS A 132 -3.87 -6.90 -12.74
N THR A 133 -3.54 -7.09 -14.03
CA THR A 133 -3.42 -8.42 -14.65
C THR A 133 -2.31 -9.27 -14.02
N ALA A 134 -1.28 -8.63 -13.47
CA ALA A 134 -0.22 -9.29 -12.70
C ALA A 134 -0.52 -9.39 -11.19
N ASN A 135 -1.75 -9.08 -10.77
CA ASN A 135 -2.19 -9.02 -9.36
C ASN A 135 -1.43 -8.00 -8.51
N ILE A 136 -1.05 -6.86 -9.11
CA ILE A 136 -0.34 -5.78 -8.43
C ILE A 136 -1.25 -4.55 -8.38
N VAL A 137 -1.58 -4.10 -7.16
CA VAL A 137 -2.37 -2.89 -6.89
C VAL A 137 -1.40 -1.76 -6.52
N HIS A 138 -1.58 -0.57 -7.10
CA HIS A 138 -0.64 0.55 -6.94
C HIS A 138 -0.75 1.22 -5.55
N ARG A 139 -1.98 1.47 -5.08
CA ARG A 139 -2.36 2.02 -3.75
C ARG A 139 -2.03 3.49 -3.48
N ASP A 140 -1.09 4.10 -4.19
CA ASP A 140 -0.72 5.52 -3.99
C ASP A 140 -0.75 6.33 -5.31
N ILE A 141 -1.83 6.25 -6.09
CA ILE A 141 -1.94 7.02 -7.33
C ILE A 141 -2.28 8.48 -7.01
N LYS A 142 -1.42 9.39 -7.47
CA LYS A 142 -1.55 10.85 -7.31
C LYS A 142 -0.67 11.57 -8.33
N PRO A 143 -0.84 12.88 -8.58
CA PRO A 143 0.02 13.62 -9.52
C PRO A 143 1.51 13.52 -9.19
N GLY A 144 1.88 13.41 -7.90
CA GLY A 144 3.28 13.27 -7.49
C GLY A 144 3.95 11.96 -7.92
N ASN A 145 3.16 10.93 -8.25
CA ASN A 145 3.65 9.60 -8.63
C ASN A 145 3.49 9.30 -10.13
N ILE A 146 3.02 10.28 -10.91
CA ILE A 146 3.01 10.22 -12.38
C ILE A 146 4.15 11.10 -12.86
N MET A 147 5.20 10.49 -13.38
CA MET A 147 6.43 11.16 -13.80
C MET A 147 6.46 11.34 -15.31
N PHE A 148 7.26 12.27 -15.83
CA PHE A 148 7.47 12.47 -17.26
C PHE A 148 8.88 12.08 -17.66
N ASP A 149 8.98 11.18 -18.63
CA ASP A 149 10.27 10.77 -19.18
C ASP A 149 10.87 11.86 -20.10
N ARG A 150 12.00 11.54 -20.76
CA ARG A 150 12.68 12.46 -21.68
C ARG A 150 11.89 12.81 -22.95
N TYR A 151 10.84 12.05 -23.24
CA TYR A 151 9.97 12.23 -24.40
C TYR A 151 8.64 12.89 -24.02
N ASP A 152 8.54 13.40 -22.78
CA ASP A 152 7.31 13.99 -22.23
C ASP A 152 6.13 12.99 -22.20
N GLU A 153 6.44 11.70 -22.05
CA GLU A 153 5.43 10.66 -21.90
C GLU A 153 5.28 10.26 -20.42
N PRO A 154 4.03 10.09 -19.93
CA PRO A 154 3.80 9.84 -18.52
C PRO A 154 4.18 8.40 -18.14
N ARG A 155 4.78 8.27 -16.95
CA ARG A 155 5.26 7.04 -16.33
C ARG A 155 4.69 6.94 -14.93
N LEU A 156 3.88 5.92 -14.66
CA LEU A 156 3.43 5.61 -13.31
C LEU A 156 4.62 5.06 -12.51
N ALA A 157 5.02 5.79 -11.47
CA ALA A 157 6.12 5.46 -10.57
C ALA A 157 5.58 5.21 -9.16
N ASP A 158 6.43 4.71 -8.27
CA ASP A 158 6.09 4.55 -6.85
C ASP A 158 4.85 3.69 -6.59
N PHE A 159 4.83 2.51 -7.22
CA PHE A 159 4.02 1.39 -6.75
C PHE A 159 4.33 1.20 -5.27
N GLY A 160 3.30 1.06 -4.43
CA GLY A 160 3.36 1.12 -2.97
C GLY A 160 4.19 0.02 -2.28
N ILE A 161 5.42 -0.20 -2.73
CA ILE A 161 6.40 -1.16 -2.23
C ILE A 161 6.71 -0.92 -0.74
N ALA A 162 6.41 0.29 -0.22
CA ALA A 162 6.62 0.67 1.17
C ALA A 162 5.37 0.56 2.06
N ALA A 163 4.20 0.14 1.54
CA ALA A 163 2.94 0.16 2.31
C ALA A 163 2.71 -1.08 3.20
N LEU A 164 3.74 -1.91 3.43
CA LEU A 164 3.60 -3.22 4.08
C LEU A 164 4.12 -3.33 5.51
N THR A 165 4.66 -2.26 6.07
CA THR A 165 4.78 -2.14 7.51
C THR A 165 3.44 -1.63 8.05
N ALA A 166 2.66 -2.55 8.63
CA ALA A 166 1.36 -2.24 9.25
C ALA A 166 1.45 -1.08 10.28
N ASP A 167 2.62 -0.90 10.89
CA ASP A 167 2.92 0.18 11.85
C ASP A 167 3.33 1.52 11.22
N GLU A 168 3.75 1.56 9.94
CA GLU A 168 4.15 2.80 9.28
C GLU A 168 3.05 3.36 8.37
N ALA A 169 2.11 2.54 7.89
CA ALA A 169 0.88 3.04 7.26
C ALA A 169 0.03 3.89 8.25
N ALA A 170 0.08 3.54 9.54
CA ALA A 170 -0.50 4.33 10.62
C ALA A 170 0.25 5.65 10.88
N ARG A 171 1.57 5.68 10.65
CA ARG A 171 2.44 6.88 10.76
C ARG A 171 2.51 7.72 9.48
N ALA A 172 2.17 7.15 8.32
CA ALA A 172 1.95 7.83 7.03
C ALA A 172 0.72 8.73 7.00
N SER A 173 0.11 8.89 8.16
CA SER A 173 -1.11 9.62 8.39
C SER A 173 -1.00 11.13 8.33
N GLU A 174 0.21 11.69 8.34
CA GLU A 174 0.40 13.15 8.51
C GLU A 174 0.72 13.93 7.23
N TRP A 175 1.11 13.30 6.11
CA TRP A 175 1.54 14.03 4.91
C TRP A 175 0.93 13.48 3.60
N PHE A 176 -0.22 14.04 3.22
CA PHE A 176 -0.70 14.27 1.83
C PHE A 176 -1.38 13.17 0.98
N SER A 177 -1.42 11.88 1.33
CA SER A 177 -2.10 10.88 0.43
C SER A 177 -3.61 10.66 0.67
N VAL A 178 -4.20 11.20 1.75
CA VAL A 178 -5.64 10.98 2.02
C VAL A 178 -6.55 11.57 0.93
N HIS A 179 -6.11 12.61 0.22
CA HIS A 179 -6.92 13.33 -0.76
C HIS A 179 -7.36 12.50 -1.98
N TYR A 180 -6.67 11.39 -2.25
CA TYR A 180 -6.95 10.48 -3.38
C TYR A 180 -7.48 9.12 -2.91
N ALA A 181 -7.56 8.89 -1.60
CA ALA A 181 -7.96 7.61 -1.05
C ALA A 181 -9.44 7.32 -1.31
N ALA A 182 -9.74 6.09 -1.71
CA ALA A 182 -11.10 5.59 -1.75
C ALA A 182 -11.62 5.38 -0.31
N PRO A 183 -12.94 5.44 -0.06
CA PRO A 183 -13.50 5.27 1.29
C PRO A 183 -13.05 3.98 1.96
N GLU A 184 -13.00 2.88 1.20
CA GLU A 184 -12.55 1.57 1.71
C GLU A 184 -11.06 1.54 2.11
N VAL A 185 -10.22 2.39 1.52
CA VAL A 185 -8.79 2.50 1.87
C VAL A 185 -8.60 3.16 3.23
N LEU A 186 -9.60 3.91 3.70
CA LEU A 186 -9.59 4.52 5.03
C LEU A 186 -9.79 3.48 6.14
N ASP A 187 -10.43 2.34 5.82
CA ASP A 187 -10.78 1.28 6.76
C ASP A 187 -9.89 0.04 6.64
N GLY A 188 -9.11 -0.08 5.55
CA GLY A 188 -8.29 -1.26 5.28
C GLY A 188 -7.59 -1.22 3.93
N PRO A 189 -7.06 -2.36 3.45
CA PRO A 189 -6.33 -2.41 2.19
C PRO A 189 -7.26 -2.19 0.98
N GLY A 190 -6.85 -1.32 0.07
CA GLY A 190 -7.52 -1.11 -1.23
C GLY A 190 -7.28 -2.24 -2.22
N ASP A 191 -8.14 -2.30 -3.24
CA ASP A 191 -8.04 -3.21 -4.38
C ASP A 191 -7.88 -2.43 -5.70
N GLU A 192 -7.98 -3.13 -6.83
CA GLU A 192 -7.93 -2.54 -8.17
C GLU A 192 -8.95 -1.39 -8.37
N ARG A 193 -10.12 -1.47 -7.74
CA ARG A 193 -11.16 -0.42 -7.83
C ARG A 193 -10.78 0.82 -7.02
N SER A 194 -10.01 0.64 -5.96
CA SER A 194 -9.43 1.76 -5.20
C SER A 194 -8.37 2.51 -6.02
N ASP A 195 -7.61 1.82 -6.87
CA ASP A 195 -6.69 2.49 -7.83
C ASP A 195 -7.47 3.33 -8.86
N LEU A 196 -8.59 2.83 -9.38
CA LEU A 196 -9.42 3.60 -10.33
C LEU A 196 -10.04 4.84 -9.69
N TRP A 197 -10.43 4.75 -8.42
CA TRP A 197 -10.85 5.92 -7.65
C TRP A 197 -9.72 6.95 -7.57
N ALA A 198 -8.51 6.52 -7.19
CA ALA A 198 -7.36 7.41 -7.04
C ALA A 198 -6.93 8.04 -8.37
N LEU A 199 -7.00 7.29 -9.48
CA LEU A 199 -6.79 7.83 -10.82
C LEU A 199 -7.87 8.87 -11.17
N ALA A 200 -9.14 8.59 -10.91
CA ALA A 200 -10.22 9.56 -11.18
C ALA A 200 -10.08 10.84 -10.34
N ALA A 201 -9.68 10.72 -9.06
CA ALA A 201 -9.39 11.86 -8.20
C ALA A 201 -8.17 12.67 -8.71
N THR A 202 -7.15 11.98 -9.23
CA THR A 202 -5.99 12.60 -9.88
C THR A 202 -6.41 13.39 -11.11
N LEU A 203 -7.17 12.79 -12.03
CA LEU A 203 -7.66 13.45 -13.25
C LEU A 203 -8.58 14.64 -12.93
N TYR A 204 -9.41 14.52 -11.90
CA TYR A 204 -10.23 15.63 -11.42
C TYR A 204 -9.37 16.82 -10.98
N GLU A 205 -8.30 16.57 -10.23
CA GLU A 205 -7.40 17.64 -9.78
C GLU A 205 -6.72 18.36 -10.94
N LEU A 206 -6.31 17.66 -11.99
CA LEU A 206 -5.72 18.30 -13.18
C LEU A 206 -6.67 19.31 -13.83
N LEU A 207 -7.98 19.05 -13.75
CA LEU A 207 -9.02 19.92 -14.29
C LEU A 207 -9.38 21.06 -13.34
N ALA A 208 -9.34 20.82 -12.02
CA ALA A 208 -9.84 21.71 -10.97
C ALA A 208 -8.77 22.53 -10.21
N ASP A 209 -7.48 22.22 -10.37
CA ASP A 209 -6.36 22.75 -9.54
C ASP A 209 -6.48 22.40 -8.04
N ARG A 210 -7.31 21.40 -7.71
CA ARG A 210 -7.50 20.90 -6.34
C ARG A 210 -8.10 19.49 -6.34
N PRO A 211 -7.74 18.64 -5.37
CA PRO A 211 -8.38 17.33 -5.19
C PRO A 211 -9.89 17.46 -4.93
N PRO A 212 -10.70 16.44 -5.29
CA PRO A 212 -12.16 16.51 -5.22
C PRO A 212 -12.70 16.72 -3.79
N PHE A 213 -12.00 16.20 -2.78
CA PHE A 213 -12.42 16.27 -1.38
C PHE A 213 -11.65 17.32 -0.56
N LYS A 214 -10.92 18.22 -1.22
CA LYS A 214 -10.25 19.35 -0.58
C LYS A 214 -11.14 20.59 -0.70
N ALA A 215 -11.61 21.11 0.42
CA ALA A 215 -12.49 22.28 0.42
C ALA A 215 -11.68 23.59 0.43
N GLY A 216 -12.18 24.60 -0.29
CA GLY A 216 -11.60 25.94 -0.26
C GLY A 216 -12.03 26.68 1.01
N GLY A 217 -11.08 27.12 1.83
CA GLY A 217 -11.36 27.94 3.02
C GLY A 217 -11.89 27.17 4.24
N GLU A 218 -12.00 25.84 4.18
CA GLU A 218 -12.40 25.00 5.33
C GLU A 218 -11.22 24.21 5.93
N ASP A 219 -11.49 23.51 7.03
CA ASP A 219 -10.55 22.57 7.65
C ASP A 219 -10.20 21.43 6.69
N ASN A 220 -8.94 21.35 6.28
CA ASN A 220 -8.43 20.28 5.42
C ASN A 220 -7.55 19.29 6.19
N ARG A 221 -7.67 19.25 7.52
CA ARG A 221 -7.08 18.17 8.32
C ARG A 221 -7.76 16.84 7.99
N ARG A 222 -7.02 15.76 8.20
CA ARG A 222 -7.41 14.40 7.84
C ARG A 222 -8.85 14.03 8.22
N PRO A 223 -9.33 14.24 9.47
CA PRO A 223 -10.70 13.87 9.83
C PRO A 223 -11.77 14.61 9.02
N ALA A 224 -11.52 15.86 8.64
CA ALA A 224 -12.45 16.63 7.82
C ALA A 224 -12.47 16.13 6.37
N VAL A 225 -11.30 15.81 5.82
CA VAL A 225 -11.17 15.24 4.46
C VAL A 225 -11.80 13.84 4.41
N GLU A 226 -11.57 12.99 5.41
CA GLU A 226 -12.17 11.64 5.50
C GLU A 226 -13.69 11.70 5.57
N ARG A 227 -14.26 12.64 6.34
CA ARG A 227 -15.71 12.87 6.32
C ARG A 227 -16.19 13.22 4.91
N ARG A 228 -15.51 14.11 4.19
CA ARG A 228 -15.89 14.45 2.80
C ARG A 228 -15.73 13.28 1.83
N ILE A 229 -14.71 12.44 1.99
CA ILE A 229 -14.56 11.23 1.18
C ILE A 229 -15.75 10.31 1.39
N ARG A 230 -16.20 10.15 2.65
CA ARG A 230 -17.32 9.27 3.02
C ARG A 230 -18.70 9.82 2.66
N SER A 231 -18.92 11.14 2.74
CA SER A 231 -20.26 11.72 2.61
C SER A 231 -20.37 12.96 1.71
N GLY A 232 -19.28 13.62 1.34
CA GLY A 232 -19.30 14.85 0.57
C GLY A 232 -19.37 14.59 -0.93
N ASP A 233 -20.13 15.39 -1.66
CA ASP A 233 -20.24 15.28 -3.13
C ASP A 233 -18.98 15.76 -3.87
N ILE A 234 -18.80 15.26 -5.09
CA ILE A 234 -17.72 15.72 -5.97
C ILE A 234 -18.22 16.99 -6.68
N PRO A 235 -17.60 18.16 -6.44
CA PRO A 235 -18.08 19.41 -7.00
C PRO A 235 -18.08 19.42 -8.53
N ALA A 236 -18.89 20.28 -9.12
CA ALA A 236 -18.73 20.64 -10.52
C ALA A 236 -17.48 21.53 -10.69
N PHE A 237 -16.95 21.57 -11.91
CA PHE A 237 -15.83 22.44 -12.22
C PHE A 237 -16.30 23.91 -12.34
N ASP A 238 -15.45 24.87 -11.95
CA ASP A 238 -15.73 26.31 -12.11
C ASP A 238 -15.44 26.83 -13.53
N ARG A 239 -15.34 25.92 -14.51
CA ARG A 239 -14.95 26.20 -15.90
C ARG A 239 -15.90 25.48 -16.85
N VAL A 240 -16.15 26.09 -18.01
CA VAL A 240 -17.16 25.64 -18.99
C VAL A 240 -16.61 24.77 -20.10
N ASP A 241 -15.29 24.70 -20.25
CA ASP A 241 -14.62 23.93 -21.31
C ASP A 241 -14.48 22.44 -20.97
N VAL A 242 -14.81 22.04 -19.73
CA VAL A 242 -14.78 20.63 -19.33
C VAL A 242 -16.11 19.95 -19.69
N PRO A 243 -16.10 18.89 -20.51
CA PRO A 243 -17.32 18.18 -20.88
C PRO A 243 -18.02 17.56 -19.68
N GLU A 244 -19.36 17.65 -19.64
CA GLU A 244 -20.17 17.03 -18.59
C GLU A 244 -19.97 15.51 -18.53
N GLU A 245 -19.82 14.87 -19.70
CA GLU A 245 -19.54 13.43 -19.83
C GLU A 245 -18.25 13.01 -19.11
N LEU A 246 -17.22 13.87 -19.13
CA LEU A 246 -15.97 13.61 -18.40
C LEU A 246 -16.18 13.69 -16.89
N LEU A 247 -16.86 14.73 -16.40
CA LEU A 247 -17.20 14.83 -14.97
C LEU A 247 -18.07 13.65 -14.52
N ALA A 248 -19.05 13.25 -15.31
CA ALA A 248 -19.92 12.11 -15.03
C ALA A 248 -19.12 10.80 -14.93
N LEU A 249 -18.15 10.59 -15.83
CA LEU A 249 -17.27 9.43 -15.79
C LEU A 249 -16.38 9.42 -14.53
N LEU A 250 -15.79 10.57 -14.16
CA LEU A 250 -14.98 10.69 -12.95
C LEU A 250 -15.82 10.43 -11.69
N ARG A 251 -17.05 10.94 -11.63
CA ARG A 251 -18.01 10.65 -10.55
C ARG A 251 -18.38 9.17 -10.48
N ALA A 252 -18.60 8.53 -11.62
CA ALA A 252 -18.90 7.09 -11.68
C ALA A 252 -17.74 6.25 -11.12
N ALA A 253 -16.49 6.57 -11.48
CA ALA A 253 -15.30 5.94 -10.93
C ALA A 253 -15.18 6.16 -9.40
N MET A 254 -15.61 7.31 -8.90
CA MET A 254 -15.60 7.69 -7.48
C MET A 254 -16.95 7.46 -6.76
N THR A 255 -17.70 6.40 -7.10
CA THR A 255 -18.98 6.08 -6.44
C THR A 255 -18.76 5.43 -5.07
N ARG A 256 -19.32 5.98 -3.99
CA ARG A 256 -19.02 5.53 -2.61
C ARG A 256 -19.70 4.24 -2.18
N ASP A 257 -20.95 4.05 -2.60
CA ASP A 257 -21.85 3.04 -2.04
C ASP A 257 -21.26 1.62 -2.20
N PRO A 258 -20.98 0.90 -1.10
CA PRO A 258 -20.50 -0.49 -1.13
C PRO A 258 -21.42 -1.43 -1.92
N GLY A 259 -22.75 -1.22 -1.88
CA GLY A 259 -23.74 -1.97 -2.65
C GLY A 259 -23.74 -1.61 -4.14
N LEU A 260 -23.27 -0.41 -4.49
CA LEU A 260 -23.01 0.02 -5.87
C LEU A 260 -21.53 -0.09 -6.25
N ARG A 261 -20.67 -0.65 -5.40
CA ARG A 261 -19.24 -0.87 -5.71
C ARG A 261 -19.09 -1.79 -6.92
N ALA A 262 -20.00 -2.75 -7.09
CA ALA A 262 -20.08 -3.57 -8.28
C ALA A 262 -20.50 -2.80 -9.54
N ARG A 263 -21.09 -1.61 -9.37
CA ARG A 263 -21.45 -0.68 -10.45
C ARG A 263 -20.37 0.38 -10.72
N ARG A 264 -19.30 0.47 -9.90
CA ARG A 264 -18.09 1.17 -10.32
C ARG A 264 -17.55 0.51 -11.58
N ILE A 265 -16.74 1.27 -12.30
CA ILE A 265 -16.02 0.81 -13.48
C ILE A 265 -15.22 -0.44 -13.10
N GLY A 266 -15.46 -1.53 -13.81
CA GLY A 266 -15.06 -2.87 -13.36
C GLY A 266 -13.58 -3.18 -13.58
N SER A 267 -12.90 -2.41 -14.44
CA SER A 267 -11.47 -2.58 -14.74
C SER A 267 -10.84 -1.29 -15.28
N ALA A 268 -9.52 -1.19 -15.19
CA ALA A 268 -8.77 -0.09 -15.79
C ALA A 268 -8.93 -0.04 -17.31
N ARG A 269 -9.04 -1.20 -17.98
CA ARG A 269 -9.39 -1.27 -19.40
C ARG A 269 -10.73 -0.61 -19.71
N GLU A 270 -11.77 -0.90 -18.94
CA GLU A 270 -13.09 -0.29 -19.14
C GLU A 270 -13.03 1.23 -18.95
N PHE A 271 -12.29 1.70 -17.93
CA PHE A 271 -12.10 3.12 -17.70
C PHE A 271 -11.42 3.81 -18.89
N ALA A 272 -10.32 3.23 -19.39
CA ALA A 272 -9.61 3.73 -20.56
C ALA A 272 -10.51 3.77 -21.82
N ARG A 273 -11.33 2.74 -22.06
CA ARG A 273 -12.26 2.72 -23.20
C ARG A 273 -13.30 3.82 -23.14
N ARG A 274 -13.84 4.12 -21.94
CA ARG A 274 -14.80 5.22 -21.73
C ARG A 274 -14.14 6.59 -21.93
N LEU A 275 -12.88 6.76 -21.51
CA LEU A 275 -12.10 7.98 -21.81
C LEU A 275 -11.89 8.15 -23.33
N GLN A 276 -11.50 7.08 -24.03
CA GLN A 276 -11.37 7.09 -25.50
C GLN A 276 -12.69 7.36 -26.23
N GLU A 277 -13.83 6.97 -25.67
CA GLU A 277 -15.14 7.29 -26.23
C GLU A 277 -15.44 8.79 -26.14
N ILE A 278 -15.07 9.43 -25.03
CA ILE A 278 -15.13 10.88 -24.88
C ILE A 278 -14.20 11.56 -25.90
N GLU A 279 -12.96 11.06 -26.08
CA GLU A 279 -12.06 11.57 -27.13
C GLU A 279 -12.72 11.52 -28.51
N ARG A 280 -13.32 10.37 -28.88
CA ARG A 280 -14.02 10.19 -30.16
C ARG A 280 -15.21 11.14 -30.33
N ARG A 281 -16.09 11.23 -29.32
CA ARG A 281 -17.31 12.06 -29.37
C ARG A 281 -16.99 13.54 -29.51
N LEU A 282 -15.89 13.98 -28.89
CA LEU A 282 -15.45 15.38 -28.93
C LEU A 282 -14.50 15.70 -30.09
N GLY A 283 -14.18 14.71 -30.94
CA GLY A 283 -13.28 14.89 -32.08
C GLY A 283 -11.81 15.08 -31.71
N TYR A 284 -11.40 14.68 -30.51
CA TYR A 284 -9.99 14.66 -30.12
C TYR A 284 -9.26 13.45 -30.71
N PRO A 285 -7.93 13.52 -30.88
CA PRO A 285 -7.13 12.35 -31.23
C PRO A 285 -7.36 11.24 -30.20
N VAL A 286 -7.70 10.05 -30.67
CA VAL A 286 -7.90 8.89 -29.78
C VAL A 286 -6.54 8.40 -29.30
N THR A 287 -6.31 8.46 -28.00
CA THR A 287 -5.06 8.03 -27.38
C THR A 287 -4.92 6.52 -27.48
N ASP A 288 -3.75 6.03 -27.87
CA ASP A 288 -3.53 4.59 -27.99
C ASP A 288 -3.47 3.90 -26.62
N LEU A 289 -4.20 2.80 -26.47
CA LEU A 289 -4.27 2.03 -25.24
C LEU A 289 -3.31 0.85 -25.31
N LYS A 290 -2.11 1.06 -24.77
CA LYS A 290 -1.03 0.05 -24.71
C LYS A 290 -1.34 -1.03 -23.66
N GLY A 291 -0.71 -2.21 -23.80
CA GLY A 291 -0.81 -3.29 -22.81
C GLY A 291 -2.04 -4.21 -22.92
N LEU A 292 -2.91 -4.01 -23.90
CA LEU A 292 -4.00 -4.93 -24.22
C LEU A 292 -3.60 -5.82 -25.40
N ALA A 293 -3.48 -7.13 -25.16
CA ALA A 293 -3.49 -8.08 -26.26
C ALA A 293 -4.78 -7.85 -27.07
N THR A 294 -4.62 -7.56 -28.35
CA THR A 294 -5.69 -7.37 -29.33
C THR A 294 -6.47 -8.67 -29.49
N THR A 295 -7.57 -8.81 -28.75
CA THR A 295 -8.63 -9.78 -29.10
C THR A 295 -9.99 -9.14 -29.36
N ASP A 296 -10.13 -7.82 -29.21
CA ASP A 296 -11.35 -7.11 -29.62
C ASP A 296 -11.05 -6.21 -30.83
N GLN A 297 -11.15 -6.80 -32.02
CA GLN A 297 -11.66 -6.10 -33.19
C GLN A 297 -13.16 -6.40 -33.31
N PRO A 298 -14.06 -5.39 -33.33
CA PRO A 298 -15.44 -5.60 -33.71
C PRO A 298 -15.53 -5.64 -35.23
N GLY A 299 -15.85 -6.82 -35.80
CA GLY A 299 -16.35 -6.94 -37.17
C GLY A 299 -15.43 -7.70 -38.15
N GLY A 300 -15.57 -9.03 -38.16
CA GLY A 300 -15.15 -9.88 -39.28
C GLY A 300 -16.01 -11.13 -39.26
N ALA A 301 -16.82 -11.32 -40.29
CA ALA A 301 -17.89 -12.29 -40.35
C ALA A 301 -17.47 -13.73 -39.96
N ARG A 302 -18.36 -14.38 -39.20
CA ARG A 302 -18.36 -15.79 -38.87
C ARG A 302 -18.41 -16.60 -40.17
N ALA A 303 -17.31 -17.23 -40.56
CA ALA A 303 -17.33 -18.28 -41.58
C ALA A 303 -17.67 -19.61 -40.90
N GLU A 304 -18.72 -20.26 -41.37
CA GLU A 304 -19.12 -21.61 -40.95
C GLU A 304 -18.08 -22.68 -41.30
N PRO A 305 -18.06 -23.83 -40.60
CA PRO A 305 -17.08 -24.87 -40.83
C PRO A 305 -17.47 -25.71 -42.05
N VAL A 306 -16.65 -25.69 -43.10
CA VAL A 306 -16.76 -26.61 -44.24
C VAL A 306 -15.91 -27.86 -43.98
N ALA A 307 -16.51 -29.01 -44.28
CA ALA A 307 -16.04 -30.37 -44.03
C ALA A 307 -14.69 -30.75 -44.68
N GLU A 308 -14.00 -31.71 -44.06
CA GLU A 308 -12.76 -32.35 -44.52
C GLU A 308 -12.92 -33.08 -45.87
N PRO A 309 -11.90 -33.06 -46.75
CA PRO A 309 -11.77 -34.03 -47.83
C PRO A 309 -10.81 -35.19 -47.48
N PRO A 310 -10.98 -36.38 -48.09
CA PRO A 310 -10.23 -37.58 -47.73
C PRO A 310 -8.84 -37.63 -48.37
N ALA A 311 -7.98 -38.43 -47.73
CA ALA A 311 -6.70 -38.89 -48.26
C ALA A 311 -6.89 -39.75 -49.51
N ASP A 312 -6.01 -39.56 -50.50
CA ASP A 312 -5.38 -40.61 -51.32
C ASP A 312 -4.88 -40.00 -52.65
N ARG A 313 -3.55 -39.98 -52.85
CA ARG A 313 -2.81 -40.49 -54.03
C ARG A 313 -1.41 -39.89 -54.19
N GLU A 314 -0.48 -40.79 -54.51
CA GLU A 314 0.96 -40.64 -54.69
C GLU A 314 1.39 -39.65 -55.81
N PRO A 315 2.63 -39.13 -55.78
CA PRO A 315 3.12 -38.18 -56.77
C PRO A 315 3.83 -38.86 -57.97
N SER A 316 3.38 -38.55 -59.18
CA SER A 316 4.12 -38.76 -60.43
C SER A 316 4.83 -37.46 -60.85
N GLY A 317 6.10 -37.58 -61.31
CA GLY A 317 7.04 -36.49 -61.60
C GLY A 317 6.76 -35.60 -62.84
N PRO A 318 7.79 -34.99 -63.45
CA PRO A 318 8.04 -33.55 -63.38
C PRO A 318 7.71 -32.80 -64.69
N PRO A 319 7.55 -31.46 -64.66
CA PRO A 319 7.61 -30.63 -65.86
C PRO A 319 8.94 -29.84 -66.00
N PRO A 320 9.33 -29.44 -67.24
CA PRO A 320 10.60 -28.80 -67.59
C PRO A 320 10.56 -27.25 -67.50
N PRO A 321 11.69 -26.53 -67.78
CA PRO A 321 12.00 -25.24 -67.16
C PRO A 321 11.80 -23.99 -68.05
N GLY A 322 11.73 -22.82 -67.39
CA GLY A 322 11.98 -21.49 -67.96
C GLY A 322 11.51 -20.36 -67.01
N THR A 323 12.39 -19.70 -66.22
CA THR A 323 13.19 -18.48 -66.53
C THR A 323 12.34 -17.21 -66.71
N TRP A 324 12.46 -16.06 -66.03
CA TRP A 324 13.43 -15.43 -65.10
C TRP A 324 12.71 -14.36 -64.25
N GLY A 325 13.30 -14.00 -63.11
CA GLY A 325 13.44 -12.57 -62.74
C GLY A 325 12.65 -12.07 -61.53
N ALA A 326 13.31 -11.98 -60.38
CA ALA A 326 13.33 -10.80 -59.51
C ALA A 326 14.25 -11.05 -58.31
N SER A 327 15.17 -10.12 -58.13
CA SER A 327 16.14 -9.97 -57.05
C SER A 327 15.48 -9.82 -55.68
N GLY A 328 15.92 -10.67 -54.73
CA GLY A 328 15.74 -10.48 -53.30
C GLY A 328 17.08 -10.63 -52.59
N GLU A 329 17.55 -9.54 -51.98
CA GLU A 329 18.52 -9.58 -50.89
C GLU A 329 17.78 -9.98 -49.61
N ALA A 330 18.16 -11.12 -49.02
CA ALA A 330 17.92 -11.40 -47.61
C ALA A 330 19.03 -12.31 -47.06
N ALA A 331 19.82 -11.68 -46.20
CA ALA A 331 20.81 -12.16 -45.25
C ALA A 331 20.66 -13.62 -44.75
N ALA A 332 21.73 -14.39 -44.93
CA ALA A 332 22.06 -15.55 -44.11
C ALA A 332 23.22 -15.17 -43.19
N TRP A 333 22.95 -15.04 -41.88
CA TRP A 333 23.98 -14.92 -40.86
C TRP A 333 24.43 -16.31 -40.44
N ARG A 334 25.68 -16.64 -40.76
CA ARG A 334 26.39 -17.83 -40.25
C ARG A 334 27.05 -17.49 -38.92
N ALA A 335 26.84 -18.36 -37.94
CA ALA A 335 27.56 -18.35 -36.67
C ALA A 335 29.06 -18.63 -36.90
N VAL A 336 29.90 -17.74 -36.35
CA VAL A 336 31.36 -17.91 -36.27
C VAL A 336 31.70 -18.38 -34.87
N ALA A 337 32.33 -19.56 -34.79
CA ALA A 337 32.90 -20.12 -33.58
C ALA A 337 34.26 -19.47 -33.28
N CYS A 338 34.49 -19.09 -32.01
CA CYS A 338 35.80 -18.71 -31.50
C CYS A 338 36.55 -19.96 -31.01
N PRO A 339 37.89 -20.06 -31.20
CA PRO A 339 38.67 -21.24 -30.87
C PRO A 339 39.18 -21.29 -29.42
N ASP A 340 39.53 -22.52 -29.05
CA ASP A 340 40.13 -23.05 -27.84
C ASP A 340 41.09 -22.15 -27.04
N SER A 341 40.94 -22.18 -25.71
CA SER A 341 42.02 -21.90 -24.76
C SER A 341 42.09 -22.98 -23.69
N THR A 342 42.94 -23.97 -23.99
CA THR A 342 43.89 -24.70 -23.13
C THR A 342 43.53 -24.98 -21.67
N VAL A 343 43.29 -26.28 -21.45
CA VAL A 343 43.31 -27.02 -20.18
C VAL A 343 44.74 -27.10 -19.62
N LEU A 344 44.93 -26.79 -18.34
CA LEU A 344 46.07 -27.27 -17.55
C LEU A 344 45.53 -28.08 -16.36
N ARG A 345 45.53 -29.40 -16.54
CA ARG A 345 45.38 -30.41 -15.50
C ARG A 345 46.76 -30.68 -14.90
N THR A 346 46.89 -30.60 -13.59
CA THR A 346 47.95 -31.28 -12.84
C THR A 346 47.35 -32.48 -12.11
N ALA A 347 47.95 -33.65 -12.33
CA ALA A 347 47.59 -34.94 -11.78
C ALA A 347 47.93 -35.05 -10.27
N PRO A 348 47.29 -35.97 -9.52
CA PRO A 348 47.56 -36.17 -8.10
C PRO A 348 48.75 -37.12 -7.86
N GLY A 349 49.61 -36.76 -6.91
CA GLY A 349 50.68 -37.60 -6.38
C GLY A 349 50.25 -38.24 -5.06
N GLU A 350 50.29 -39.57 -5.03
CA GLU A 350 50.11 -40.47 -3.90
C GLU A 350 51.41 -40.57 -3.07
N VAL A 351 51.36 -40.31 -1.76
CA VAL A 351 52.26 -40.96 -0.79
C VAL A 351 51.54 -41.23 0.54
N VAL A 352 51.65 -42.49 0.93
CA VAL A 352 51.19 -43.24 2.09
C VAL A 352 51.74 -42.72 3.42
N GLY A 353 50.99 -42.81 4.53
CA GLY A 353 51.60 -42.75 5.87
C GLY A 353 50.72 -42.48 7.10
N ALA A 354 49.84 -43.44 7.45
CA ALA A 354 49.41 -43.84 8.80
C ALA A 354 49.26 -42.83 9.97
N GLY A 355 48.05 -42.80 10.56
CA GLY A 355 47.79 -42.26 11.89
C GLY A 355 46.32 -42.33 12.30
N THR A 356 45.89 -43.48 12.80
CA THR A 356 44.57 -43.80 13.35
C THR A 356 44.05 -42.80 14.40
N VAL A 357 42.73 -42.53 14.37
CA VAL A 357 41.74 -42.72 15.46
C VAL A 357 40.53 -41.78 15.21
N GLY A 358 39.31 -42.32 15.19
CA GLY A 358 38.09 -41.52 15.30
C GLY A 358 36.92 -41.96 14.42
N ARG A 359 36.32 -43.11 14.73
CA ARG A 359 35.03 -43.54 14.19
C ARG A 359 33.92 -42.65 14.78
N ALA A 360 33.18 -41.91 13.96
CA ALA A 360 31.85 -41.43 14.33
C ALA A 360 30.95 -41.28 13.09
N ALA A 361 29.77 -41.89 13.19
CA ALA A 361 28.79 -42.08 12.14
C ALA A 361 27.96 -40.82 11.84
N ARG A 362 27.41 -40.78 10.62
CA ARG A 362 26.36 -39.84 10.19
C ARG A 362 25.18 -39.86 11.17
N PRO A 363 24.64 -38.70 11.62
CA PRO A 363 23.31 -38.67 12.18
C PRO A 363 22.29 -38.53 11.05
N THR A 364 21.55 -39.61 10.86
CA THR A 364 20.25 -39.65 10.18
C THR A 364 19.23 -38.81 10.92
N ASP A 365 18.39 -38.17 10.10
CA ASP A 365 17.10 -37.59 10.42
C ASP A 365 16.31 -38.38 11.48
N ARG A 366 16.11 -37.79 12.67
CA ARG A 366 15.12 -38.17 13.69
C ARG A 366 15.23 -37.24 14.91
N ARG A 367 14.70 -36.02 14.82
CA ARG A 367 14.40 -35.21 16.01
C ARG A 367 13.18 -34.32 15.78
N ARG A 368 12.01 -34.97 15.69
CA ARG A 368 10.68 -34.32 15.64
C ARG A 368 9.69 -34.81 16.71
N TRP A 369 10.11 -35.60 17.70
CA TRP A 369 9.16 -36.21 18.65
C TRP A 369 9.40 -35.91 20.14
N LEU A 370 10.34 -35.02 20.51
CA LEU A 370 10.57 -34.68 21.93
C LEU A 370 9.99 -33.33 22.40
N VAL A 371 9.39 -32.52 21.52
CA VAL A 371 8.69 -31.29 21.93
C VAL A 371 7.21 -31.56 22.30
N GLY A 372 6.65 -32.70 21.87
CA GLY A 372 5.25 -33.07 22.16
C GLY A 372 4.97 -33.56 23.58
N LEU A 373 5.97 -34.03 24.32
CA LEU A 373 5.75 -34.63 25.65
C LEU A 373 5.73 -33.61 26.81
N VAL A 374 6.33 -32.43 26.63
CA VAL A 374 6.26 -31.34 27.62
C VAL A 374 4.91 -30.62 27.56
N GLY A 375 4.32 -30.49 26.35
CA GLY A 375 3.00 -29.85 26.17
C GLY A 375 1.84 -30.65 26.78
N VAL A 376 1.91 -31.98 26.75
CA VAL A 376 0.84 -32.84 27.29
C VAL A 376 0.86 -32.89 28.82
N LEU A 377 2.01 -32.74 29.47
CA LEU A 377 2.10 -32.69 30.93
C LEU A 377 1.55 -31.38 31.51
N VAL A 378 1.69 -30.26 30.79
CA VAL A 378 1.17 -28.94 31.21
C VAL A 378 -0.36 -28.87 31.11
N ILE A 379 -0.97 -29.56 30.13
CA ILE A 379 -2.43 -29.62 29.95
C ILE A 379 -3.09 -30.56 30.97
N ALA A 380 -2.40 -31.62 31.40
CA ALA A 380 -2.91 -32.53 32.43
C ALA A 380 -2.87 -31.91 33.84
N VAL A 381 -1.89 -31.05 34.14
CA VAL A 381 -1.81 -30.36 35.44
C VAL A 381 -2.82 -29.21 35.54
N SER A 382 -3.11 -28.51 34.44
CA SER A 382 -4.12 -27.42 34.44
C SER A 382 -5.55 -27.92 34.54
N THR A 383 -5.87 -29.10 34.01
CA THR A 383 -7.22 -29.70 34.12
C THR A 383 -7.50 -30.29 35.52
N ALA A 384 -6.49 -30.75 36.25
CA ALA A 384 -6.64 -31.23 37.63
C ALA A 384 -6.89 -30.11 38.65
N VAL A 385 -6.34 -28.90 38.43
CA VAL A 385 -6.55 -27.74 39.32
C VAL A 385 -7.97 -27.17 39.17
N VAL A 386 -8.55 -27.20 37.96
CA VAL A 386 -9.91 -26.69 37.70
C VAL A 386 -10.99 -27.60 38.31
N TRP A 387 -10.78 -28.92 38.36
CA TRP A 387 -11.74 -29.85 38.98
C TRP A 387 -11.67 -29.85 40.52
N GLY A 388 -10.49 -29.57 41.08
CA GLY A 388 -10.29 -29.48 42.54
C GLY A 388 -10.87 -28.21 43.18
N VAL A 389 -11.02 -27.12 42.42
CA VAL A 389 -11.51 -25.82 42.94
C VAL A 389 -13.03 -25.64 42.77
N PHE A 390 -13.67 -26.30 41.78
CA PHE A 390 -15.09 -26.08 41.47
C PHE A 390 -16.02 -27.29 41.71
N GLY A 391 -15.52 -28.41 42.25
CA GLY A 391 -16.29 -29.65 42.42
C GLY A 391 -17.21 -29.76 43.64
N ALA A 392 -17.37 -28.73 44.48
CA ALA A 392 -18.08 -28.87 45.75
C ALA A 392 -19.05 -27.71 46.06
N ALA A 393 -20.19 -27.65 45.37
CA ALA A 393 -21.41 -27.04 45.90
C ALA A 393 -22.65 -27.44 45.06
N GLY A 394 -23.41 -28.43 45.53
CA GLY A 394 -24.73 -28.73 44.98
C GLY A 394 -25.80 -27.76 45.48
N PRO A 395 -26.83 -27.42 44.68
CA PRO A 395 -27.86 -26.45 45.08
C PRO A 395 -28.94 -27.08 45.97
N ARG A 396 -29.28 -26.39 47.08
CA ARG A 396 -30.47 -26.67 47.91
C ARG A 396 -31.68 -25.88 47.41
N HIS A 397 -32.85 -26.50 47.49
CA HIS A 397 -34.14 -26.03 47.02
C HIS A 397 -34.93 -25.14 48.02
N ARG A 398 -35.65 -24.15 47.44
CA ARG A 398 -37.01 -23.63 47.76
C ARG A 398 -37.24 -22.73 49.01
N PRO A 399 -38.37 -21.96 49.07
CA PRO A 399 -39.26 -21.43 48.00
C PRO A 399 -39.81 -19.98 48.19
N ALA A 400 -40.34 -19.45 47.07
CA ALA A 400 -41.50 -18.56 46.80
C ALA A 400 -42.12 -17.61 47.86
N GLY A 401 -42.47 -16.40 47.39
CA GLY A 401 -43.46 -15.50 48.00
C GLY A 401 -43.79 -14.26 47.15
N THR A 402 -45.04 -14.19 46.69
CA THR A 402 -45.80 -13.19 45.90
C THR A 402 -45.80 -11.72 46.38
N SER A 403 -45.94 -10.75 45.46
CA SER A 403 -47.08 -9.79 45.39
C SER A 403 -46.91 -8.72 44.27
N GLU A 404 -48.06 -8.24 43.79
CA GLU A 404 -48.33 -7.41 42.60
C GLU A 404 -48.07 -5.90 42.79
N SER A 405 -47.82 -5.18 41.69
CA SER A 405 -48.64 -4.06 41.16
C SER A 405 -47.85 -2.89 40.55
N ALA A 406 -48.05 -2.72 39.23
CA ALA A 406 -48.16 -1.50 38.43
C ALA A 406 -47.35 -0.23 38.78
N GLU A 407 -46.46 0.21 37.89
CA GLU A 407 -46.68 1.35 36.97
C GLU A 407 -45.44 1.60 36.09
N ALA A 408 -45.69 2.13 34.88
CA ALA A 408 -44.84 2.07 33.71
C ALA A 408 -43.53 2.87 33.77
N ARG A 409 -42.46 2.31 33.16
CA ARG A 409 -41.61 2.97 32.16
C ARG A 409 -40.72 1.95 31.46
N ASP A 410 -40.86 1.89 30.14
CA ASP A 410 -39.94 1.25 29.21
C ASP A 410 -38.51 1.77 29.46
N ALA A 411 -37.59 0.87 29.80
CA ALA A 411 -36.16 0.91 29.48
C ALA A 411 -35.40 -0.12 30.34
N ASP A 412 -35.13 -1.30 29.79
CA ASP A 412 -33.83 -1.92 30.00
C ASP A 412 -33.47 -2.70 28.74
N ALA A 413 -32.79 -1.98 27.86
CA ALA A 413 -31.99 -2.59 26.82
C ALA A 413 -31.00 -3.53 27.51
N LEU A 414 -30.79 -4.71 26.92
CA LEU A 414 -29.65 -5.54 27.22
C LEU A 414 -28.40 -4.65 27.30
N VAL A 415 -27.84 -4.49 28.50
CA VAL A 415 -26.54 -3.85 28.70
C VAL A 415 -25.55 -4.79 28.02
N ASP A 416 -25.21 -4.45 26.78
CA ASP A 416 -24.00 -4.93 26.13
C ASP A 416 -22.84 -4.57 27.08
N PRO A 417 -22.16 -5.55 27.71
CA PRO A 417 -21.01 -5.25 28.55
C PRO A 417 -19.89 -4.59 27.74
N ASP A 418 -19.93 -4.64 26.40
CA ASP A 418 -19.04 -3.93 25.48
C ASP A 418 -19.57 -2.55 25.01
N GLY A 419 -20.72 -2.08 25.52
CA GLY A 419 -21.35 -0.80 25.14
C GLY A 419 -20.47 0.47 25.30
N ILE A 420 -21.05 1.64 25.00
CA ILE A 420 -20.38 2.96 25.04
C ILE A 420 -19.57 3.10 26.34
N VAL A 421 -18.25 3.30 26.22
CA VAL A 421 -17.36 3.46 27.37
C VAL A 421 -17.58 4.87 27.96
N PRO A 422 -18.07 4.99 29.20
CA PRO A 422 -18.39 6.28 29.80
C PRO A 422 -17.14 7.13 30.00
N VAL A 423 -17.30 8.45 29.93
CA VAL A 423 -16.19 9.41 30.08
C VAL A 423 -15.70 9.39 31.53
N PRO A 424 -14.40 9.20 31.79
CA PRO A 424 -13.87 9.22 33.15
C PRO A 424 -13.95 10.63 33.74
N ILE A 425 -14.35 10.72 35.01
CA ILE A 425 -14.30 11.96 35.79
C ILE A 425 -12.89 12.06 36.37
N VAL A 426 -12.12 13.05 35.91
CA VAL A 426 -10.72 13.25 36.30
C VAL A 426 -10.62 14.39 37.31
N GLU A 427 -9.86 14.18 38.37
CA GLU A 427 -9.55 15.15 39.40
C GLU A 427 -8.04 15.36 39.52
N ALA A 428 -7.64 16.58 39.86
CA ALA A 428 -6.24 16.94 40.07
C ALA A 428 -6.03 17.46 41.49
N ARG A 429 -5.03 16.92 42.19
CA ARG A 429 -4.65 17.35 43.56
C ARG A 429 -3.15 17.64 43.62
N ARG A 430 -2.79 18.83 44.10
CA ARG A 430 -1.39 19.20 44.38
C ARG A 430 -0.96 18.60 45.73
N LEU A 431 0.20 17.93 45.74
CA LEU A 431 0.80 17.31 46.91
C LEU A 431 1.85 18.25 47.56
N ALA A 432 2.18 18.00 48.84
CA ALA A 432 3.08 18.85 49.64
C ALA A 432 4.49 19.03 49.04
N ALA A 433 4.95 18.10 48.20
CA ALA A 433 6.24 18.15 47.51
C ALA A 433 6.21 18.86 46.14
N GLY A 434 5.15 19.61 45.82
CA GLY A 434 5.00 20.33 44.55
C GLY A 434 4.58 19.47 43.35
N SER A 435 4.52 18.14 43.52
CA SER A 435 3.97 17.21 42.52
C SER A 435 2.45 17.32 42.43
N VAL A 436 1.87 16.99 41.28
CA VAL A 436 0.42 16.94 41.06
C VAL A 436 0.02 15.50 40.80
N MET A 437 -0.92 15.00 41.59
CA MET A 437 -1.54 13.69 41.36
C MET A 437 -2.85 13.89 40.61
N PHE A 438 -3.01 13.18 39.50
CA PHE A 438 -4.28 13.06 38.79
C PHE A 438 -4.90 11.71 39.14
N THR A 439 -6.18 11.71 39.49
CA THR A 439 -6.94 10.50 39.81
C THR A 439 -8.26 10.55 39.06
N TRP A 440 -8.79 9.41 38.62
CA TRP A 440 -10.06 9.39 37.90
C TRP A 440 -10.97 8.25 38.33
N ARG A 441 -12.27 8.46 38.14
CA ARG A 441 -13.33 7.48 38.38
C ARG A 441 -14.15 7.32 37.11
N TYR A 442 -14.63 6.12 36.84
CA TYR A 442 -15.47 5.83 35.69
C TYR A 442 -16.46 4.71 36.00
N ASP A 443 -17.59 4.72 35.29
CA ASP A 443 -18.68 3.77 35.51
C ASP A 443 -18.46 2.47 34.73
N ASN A 444 -18.98 1.36 35.25
CA ASN A 444 -18.92 0.01 34.65
C ASN A 444 -17.48 -0.47 34.30
N PRO A 445 -16.59 -0.64 35.30
CA PRO A 445 -15.25 -1.17 35.07
C PRO A 445 -15.31 -2.64 34.59
N ALA A 446 -14.50 -2.97 33.59
CA ALA A 446 -14.36 -4.33 33.06
C ALA A 446 -12.93 -4.86 33.27
N ASP A 447 -12.81 -6.19 33.37
CA ASP A 447 -11.52 -6.86 33.50
C ASP A 447 -10.65 -6.64 32.25
N GLY A 448 -9.45 -6.11 32.44
CA GLY A 448 -8.52 -5.79 31.36
C GLY A 448 -8.64 -4.37 30.78
N ASP A 449 -9.46 -3.50 31.38
CA ASP A 449 -9.44 -2.07 31.08
C ASP A 449 -8.07 -1.47 31.43
N PHE A 450 -7.57 -0.61 30.54
CA PHE A 450 -6.38 0.20 30.78
C PHE A 450 -6.65 1.66 30.43
N PHE A 451 -5.77 2.56 30.90
CA PHE A 451 -5.96 3.99 30.72
C PHE A 451 -4.86 4.57 29.85
N GLN A 452 -5.24 5.48 28.96
CA GLN A 452 -4.29 6.31 28.21
C GLN A 452 -4.37 7.73 28.74
N VAL A 453 -3.24 8.23 29.26
CA VAL A 453 -3.12 9.58 29.82
C VAL A 453 -2.23 10.44 28.93
N THR A 454 -2.73 11.59 28.52
CA THR A 454 -2.01 12.51 27.64
C THR A 454 -1.90 13.89 28.28
N ARG A 455 -0.69 14.44 28.35
CA ARG A 455 -0.49 15.85 28.71
C ARG A 455 -0.73 16.75 27.50
N PHE A 456 -1.84 17.48 27.51
CA PHE A 456 -2.16 18.38 26.39
C PHE A 456 -1.64 19.80 26.63
N ASP A 457 -1.17 20.13 27.84
CA ASP A 457 -0.56 21.43 28.14
C ASP A 457 0.78 21.67 27.40
N VAL A 458 1.44 20.60 26.94
CA VAL A 458 2.73 20.64 26.22
C VAL A 458 2.60 20.52 24.69
N GLY A 459 1.38 20.57 24.13
CA GLY A 459 1.12 20.64 22.69
C GLY A 459 1.43 19.38 21.86
N THR A 460 2.28 18.46 22.36
CA THR A 460 2.69 17.21 21.68
C THR A 460 2.82 16.03 22.65
N GLY A 461 1.97 15.95 23.68
CA GLY A 461 2.00 14.82 24.61
C GLY A 461 1.71 13.50 23.88
N GLN A 462 2.66 12.55 23.92
CA GLN A 462 2.40 11.17 23.55
C GLN A 462 1.51 10.54 24.65
N PRO A 463 0.47 9.76 24.31
CA PRO A 463 -0.35 9.06 25.29
C PRO A 463 0.51 8.02 26.01
N VAL A 464 0.50 8.07 27.35
CA VAL A 464 1.15 7.09 28.21
C VAL A 464 0.10 6.12 28.71
N GLN A 465 0.34 4.83 28.51
CA GLN A 465 -0.52 3.79 29.06
C GLN A 465 -0.23 3.58 30.54
N VAL A 466 -1.28 3.57 31.35
CA VAL A 466 -1.22 3.30 32.80
C VAL A 466 -2.29 2.28 33.18
N GLU A 467 -1.96 1.40 34.11
CA GLU A 467 -2.85 0.32 34.57
C GLU A 467 -3.65 0.72 35.81
N ALA A 468 -3.19 1.72 36.56
CA ALA A 468 -3.87 2.23 37.74
C ALA A 468 -4.64 3.52 37.41
N PRO A 469 -5.78 3.81 38.08
CA PRO A 469 -6.57 5.02 37.85
C PRO A 469 -5.96 6.28 38.50
N GLU A 470 -4.63 6.36 38.49
CA GLU A 470 -3.85 7.45 39.04
C GLU A 470 -2.59 7.72 38.21
N TRP A 471 -2.18 8.98 38.16
CA TRP A 471 -0.96 9.39 37.47
C TRP A 471 -0.28 10.59 38.14
N LEU A 472 0.99 10.41 38.50
CA LEU A 472 1.78 11.42 39.20
C LEU A 472 2.64 12.23 38.22
N VAL A 473 2.43 13.54 38.19
CA VAL A 473 3.23 14.48 37.42
C VAL A 473 4.08 15.33 38.36
N ARG A 474 5.35 15.54 38.02
CA ARG A 474 6.27 16.45 38.73
C ARG A 474 6.52 17.70 37.86
N PRO A 475 5.63 18.70 37.92
CA PRO A 475 5.78 19.89 37.09
C PRO A 475 6.86 20.84 37.63
N GLY A 476 7.37 21.72 36.76
CA GLY A 476 8.20 22.84 37.16
C GLY A 476 7.46 23.85 38.07
N PRO A 477 8.17 24.75 38.77
CA PRO A 477 7.60 25.61 39.82
C PRO A 477 6.51 26.60 39.35
N ALA A 478 6.31 26.79 38.04
CA ALA A 478 5.25 27.62 37.46
C ALA A 478 4.33 26.87 36.48
N GLU A 479 4.51 25.55 36.34
CA GLU A 479 3.79 24.74 35.36
C GLU A 479 2.46 24.24 35.94
N ARG A 480 1.39 24.37 35.16
CA ARG A 480 0.05 23.90 35.48
C ARG A 480 -0.30 22.75 34.54
N PRO A 481 0.09 21.51 34.87
CA PRO A 481 -0.13 20.38 33.99
C PRO A 481 -1.62 20.16 33.77
N CYS A 482 -2.00 19.79 32.55
CA CYS A 482 -3.36 19.37 32.23
C CYS A 482 -3.34 18.05 31.48
N VAL A 483 -4.24 17.15 31.86
CA VAL A 483 -4.28 15.79 31.33
C VAL A 483 -5.63 15.45 30.74
N ASP A 484 -5.59 14.70 29.65
CA ASP A 484 -6.72 13.95 29.11
C ASP A 484 -6.54 12.48 29.47
N VAL A 485 -7.58 11.86 30.01
CA VAL A 485 -7.62 10.43 30.36
C VAL A 485 -8.68 9.74 29.52
N VAL A 486 -8.30 8.65 28.86
CA VAL A 486 -9.18 7.79 28.08
C VAL A 486 -9.18 6.40 28.68
N VAL A 487 -10.36 5.83 28.93
CA VAL A 487 -10.52 4.42 29.31
C VAL A 487 -10.57 3.59 28.03
N VAL A 488 -9.74 2.57 27.93
CA VAL A 488 -9.66 1.67 26.77
C VAL A 488 -9.95 0.24 27.24
N ARG A 489 -10.93 -0.40 26.60
CA ARG A 489 -11.31 -1.79 26.88
C ARG A 489 -10.42 -2.77 26.13
N HIS A 490 -10.35 -4.01 26.60
CA HIS A 490 -9.67 -5.09 25.88
C HIS A 490 -10.18 -5.27 24.43
N SER A 491 -11.44 -4.88 24.16
CA SER A 491 -12.06 -4.95 22.84
C SER A 491 -11.62 -3.82 21.90
N GLY A 492 -10.81 -2.88 22.38
CA GLY A 492 -10.29 -1.74 21.61
C GLY A 492 -11.22 -0.53 21.55
N ARG A 493 -12.42 -0.60 22.16
CA ARG A 493 -13.31 0.56 22.32
C ARG A 493 -12.75 1.50 23.39
N ALA A 494 -12.90 2.80 23.15
CA ALA A 494 -12.36 3.86 24.01
C ALA A 494 -13.44 4.89 24.40
N SER A 495 -13.32 5.47 25.59
CA SER A 495 -14.17 6.59 26.02
C SER A 495 -13.82 7.89 25.29
N GLN A 496 -14.72 8.89 25.35
CA GLN A 496 -14.25 10.27 25.14
C GLN A 496 -13.28 10.67 26.28
N PRO A 497 -12.36 11.62 26.06
CA PRO A 497 -11.38 11.99 27.07
C PRO A 497 -12.03 12.76 28.23
N GLY A 498 -11.77 12.29 29.45
CA GLY A 498 -11.98 13.06 30.67
C GLY A 498 -10.81 14.00 30.92
N ARG A 499 -11.09 15.25 31.28
CA ARG A 499 -10.08 16.31 31.35
C ARG A 499 -9.97 16.94 32.73
N ALA A 500 -8.75 17.12 33.21
CA ALA A 500 -8.46 17.92 34.40
C ALA A 500 -7.17 18.72 34.26
N CYS A 501 -7.14 19.91 34.86
CA CYS A 501 -5.95 20.75 35.00
C CYS A 501 -5.59 20.89 36.48
N ALA A 502 -4.30 20.97 36.77
CA ALA A 502 -3.83 21.28 38.12
C ALA A 502 -4.31 22.69 38.56
N PRO A 503 -4.78 22.84 39.81
CA PRO A 503 -5.15 24.14 40.37
C PRO A 503 -3.96 25.09 40.53
#